data_AF-A0A7R9VRX9-F1
#
_entry.id   AF-A0A7R9VRX9-F1
#
_cell.length_a   1.000
_cell.length_b   1.000
_cell.length_c   1.000
_cell.angle_alpha   90.00
_cell.angle_beta   90.00
_cell.angle_gamma   90.00
#
_symmetry.space_group_name_H-M   'P 1'
#
loop_
_entity.id
_entity.type
_entity.pdbx_description
1 polymer ?
#
loop_
_entity_poly.entity_id
_entity_poly.type
_entity_poly.pdbx_seq_one_letter_code
_entity_poly.pdbx_strand_id
1 'polypeptide(L)'
;DNKDWQPQPLKMRASVWTRVDDDETKHRNTNDKKTMVVYLHGNASARLEVLPQLSFLLAQGLFGVASLDFTGSGKSDGDYVSLGYYERFDLETMLQHLQ
;
A
#
# COMPACT_ATOMS: atom_id res chain seq x y z
N ASP A 1 -12.94 10.49 32.88
CA ASP A 1 -12.39 9.13 32.72
C ASP A 1 -13.43 8.21 32.11
N ASN A 2 -13.35 8.02 30.80
CA ASN A 2 -14.30 7.20 30.06
C ASN A 2 -13.81 5.74 30.10
N LYS A 3 -14.30 4.96 31.07
CA LYS A 3 -13.85 3.59 31.34
C LYS A 3 -14.28 2.56 30.30
N ASP A 4 -15.09 2.97 29.32
CA ASP A 4 -15.67 2.09 28.30
C ASP A 4 -15.11 2.33 26.88
N TRP A 5 -14.09 3.18 26.72
CA TRP A 5 -13.47 3.37 25.40
C TRP A 5 -12.64 2.15 25.04
N GLN A 6 -13.12 1.39 24.06
CA GLN A 6 -12.36 0.34 23.39
C GLN A 6 -11.86 0.90 22.05
N PRO A 7 -10.56 0.83 21.74
CA PRO A 7 -10.07 1.20 20.42
C PRO A 7 -10.74 0.30 19.37
N GLN A 8 -11.50 0.90 18.46
CA GLN A 8 -12.05 0.16 17.33
C GLN A 8 -10.93 -0.08 16.31
N PRO A 9 -10.81 -1.29 15.73
CA PRO A 9 -9.84 -1.53 14.67
C PRO A 9 -10.19 -0.66 13.46
N LEU A 10 -9.23 0.15 13.01
CA LEU A 10 -9.38 1.00 11.83
C LEU A 10 -9.17 0.18 10.56
N LYS A 11 -9.99 0.41 9.54
CA LYS A 11 -9.80 -0.21 8.22
C LYS A 11 -9.01 0.70 7.31
N MET A 12 -8.08 0.11 6.59
CA MET A 12 -7.29 0.82 5.59
C MET A 12 -7.73 0.46 4.17
N ARG A 13 -7.66 1.44 3.27
CA ARG A 13 -7.90 1.26 1.84
C ARG A 13 -6.56 1.15 1.11
N ALA A 14 -6.34 0.03 0.44
CA ALA A 14 -5.18 -0.18 -0.44
C ALA A 14 -5.59 -0.49 -1.89
N SER A 15 -4.63 -0.33 -2.80
CA SER A 15 -4.69 -0.74 -4.20
C SER A 15 -3.40 -1.50 -4.54
N VAL A 16 -3.52 -2.58 -5.32
CA VAL A 16 -2.38 -3.37 -5.79
C VAL A 16 -2.50 -3.55 -7.29
N TRP A 17 -1.39 -3.32 -8.00
CA TRP A 17 -1.27 -3.52 -9.43
C TRP A 17 -0.09 -4.45 -9.67
N THR A 18 -0.34 -5.57 -10.34
CA THR A 18 0.70 -6.53 -10.72
C THR A 18 0.81 -6.56 -12.24
N ARG A 19 1.98 -6.97 -12.73
CA ARG A 19 2.10 -7.33 -14.14
C ARG A 19 1.19 -8.54 -14.41
N VAL A 20 0.53 -8.52 -15.56
CA VAL A 20 -0.13 -9.72 -16.09
C VAL A 20 0.97 -10.62 -16.60
N ASP A 21 0.98 -11.88 -16.16
CA ASP A 21 1.93 -12.87 -16.67
C ASP A 21 1.69 -13.07 -18.18
N ASP A 22 2.74 -12.90 -18.97
CA ASP A 22 2.79 -13.17 -20.41
C ASP A 22 3.55 -14.48 -20.68
N ASP A 23 3.46 -15.01 -21.90
CA ASP A 23 4.12 -16.28 -22.26
C ASP A 23 5.65 -16.25 -22.06
N GLU A 24 6.27 -15.06 -22.11
CA GLU A 24 7.71 -14.88 -21.82
C GLU A 24 8.04 -15.02 -20.33
N THR A 25 7.14 -14.60 -19.43
CA THR A 25 7.34 -14.71 -17.98
C THR A 25 7.02 -16.08 -17.40
N LYS A 26 6.32 -16.95 -18.14
CA LYS A 26 6.05 -18.36 -17.75
C LYS A 26 7.30 -19.21 -17.59
N HIS A 27 8.41 -18.82 -18.21
CA HIS A 27 9.70 -19.52 -18.09
C HIS A 27 10.58 -19.02 -16.93
N ARG A 28 10.12 -18.02 -16.16
CA ARG A 28 10.83 -17.59 -14.95
C ARG A 28 10.73 -18.66 -13.89
N ASN A 29 11.84 -18.86 -13.18
CA ASN A 29 11.92 -19.88 -12.15
C ASN A 29 10.98 -19.47 -11.01
N THR A 30 10.22 -20.39 -10.42
CA THR A 30 9.34 -20.07 -9.28
C THR A 30 10.12 -19.61 -8.05
N ASN A 31 11.44 -19.83 -8.05
CA ASN A 31 12.40 -19.31 -7.06
C ASN A 31 12.87 -17.87 -7.31
N ASP A 32 12.48 -17.24 -8.42
CA ASP A 32 12.87 -15.85 -8.70
C ASP A 32 12.18 -14.90 -7.72
N LYS A 33 13.00 -14.09 -7.03
CA LYS A 33 12.52 -13.10 -6.06
C LYS A 33 11.62 -12.08 -6.75
N LYS A 34 10.34 -12.02 -6.36
CA LYS A 34 9.39 -11.01 -6.81
C LYS A 34 9.62 -9.70 -6.05
N THR A 35 9.98 -8.64 -6.78
CA THR A 35 10.17 -7.30 -6.20
C THR A 35 8.93 -6.44 -6.41
N MET A 36 8.40 -5.86 -5.33
CA MET A 36 7.26 -4.94 -5.36
C MET A 36 7.67 -3.59 -4.73
N VAL A 37 7.07 -2.52 -5.22
CA VAL A 37 7.18 -1.18 -4.63
C VAL A 37 5.89 -0.85 -3.87
N VAL A 38 6.02 -0.39 -2.62
CA VAL A 38 4.90 0.20 -1.88
C VAL A 38 5.05 1.72 -1.94
N TYR A 39 4.13 2.39 -2.61
CA TYR A 39 4.08 3.85 -2.71
C TYR A 39 3.26 4.43 -1.56
N LEU A 40 3.84 5.42 -0.87
CA LEU A 40 3.22 6.14 0.24
C LEU A 40 2.92 7.57 -0.23
N HIS A 41 1.67 8.00 -0.09
CA HIS A 41 1.26 9.34 -0.50
C HIS A 41 1.74 10.40 0.50
N GLY A 42 1.82 11.66 0.05
CA GLY A 42 2.14 12.81 0.92
C GLY A 42 0.97 13.23 1.81
N ASN A 43 1.21 14.16 2.75
CA ASN A 43 0.12 14.76 3.54
C ASN A 43 -0.96 15.38 2.62
N ALA A 44 -2.23 15.29 3.03
CA ALA A 44 -3.39 15.76 2.26
C ALA A 44 -3.51 15.16 0.84
N SER A 45 -3.04 13.92 0.66
CA SER A 45 -3.13 13.15 -0.59
C SER A 45 -3.79 11.79 -0.36
N ALA A 46 -3.79 10.93 -1.37
CA ALA A 46 -4.38 9.60 -1.32
C ALA A 46 -3.56 8.62 -2.17
N ARG A 47 -3.84 7.32 -2.01
CA ARG A 47 -3.20 6.20 -2.72
C ARG A 47 -3.23 6.31 -4.24
N LEU A 48 -4.12 7.15 -4.80
CA LEU A 48 -4.22 7.40 -6.24
C LEU A 48 -3.12 8.31 -6.78
N GLU A 49 -2.33 8.96 -5.92
CA GLU A 49 -1.19 9.80 -6.31
C GLU A 49 -0.14 9.03 -7.14
N VAL A 50 -0.08 7.70 -6.99
CA VAL A 50 0.83 6.81 -7.73
C VAL A 50 0.42 6.57 -9.19
N LEU A 51 -0.83 6.89 -9.57
CA LEU A 51 -1.36 6.51 -10.89
C LEU A 51 -0.54 7.07 -12.07
N PRO A 52 -0.08 8.34 -12.07
CA PRO A 52 0.75 8.87 -13.16
C PRO A 52 2.09 8.16 -13.34
N GLN A 53 2.65 7.55 -12.29
CA GLN A 53 3.95 6.87 -12.29
C GLN A 53 3.82 5.36 -12.51
N LEU A 54 2.61 4.81 -12.46
CA LEU A 54 2.37 3.37 -12.44
C LEU A 54 2.92 2.66 -13.69
N SER A 55 2.74 3.26 -14.87
CA SER A 55 3.26 2.70 -16.13
C SER A 55 4.79 2.64 -16.14
N PHE A 56 5.45 3.71 -15.70
CA PHE A 56 6.90 3.78 -15.58
C PHE A 56 7.44 2.75 -14.59
N LEU A 57 6.84 2.67 -13.39
CA LEU A 57 7.24 1.73 -12.33
C LEU A 57 7.11 0.28 -12.78
N LEU A 58 5.94 -0.11 -13.32
CA LEU A 58 5.71 -1.47 -13.78
C LEU A 58 6.62 -1.84 -14.96
N ALA A 59 7.00 -0.87 -15.81
CA ALA A 59 7.95 -1.08 -16.89
C ALA A 59 9.39 -1.40 -16.42
N GLN A 60 9.76 -1.08 -15.17
CA GLN A 60 11.10 -1.39 -14.61
C GLN A 60 11.32 -2.88 -14.26
N GLY A 61 10.41 -3.77 -14.67
CA GLY A 61 10.49 -5.20 -14.35
C GLY A 61 10.06 -5.55 -12.92
N LEU A 62 9.44 -4.62 -12.20
CA LEU A 62 8.80 -4.89 -10.91
C LEU A 62 7.65 -5.89 -11.07
N PHE A 63 7.49 -6.79 -10.10
CA PHE A 63 6.35 -7.70 -10.02
C PHE A 63 5.03 -6.94 -9.84
N GLY A 64 5.07 -5.89 -9.02
CA GLY A 64 3.92 -5.03 -8.82
C GLY A 64 4.24 -3.74 -8.09
N VAL A 65 3.21 -2.91 -7.98
CA VAL A 65 3.16 -1.68 -7.20
C VAL A 65 1.94 -1.76 -6.29
N ALA A 66 2.08 -1.36 -5.05
CA ALA A 66 0.98 -1.22 -4.12
C ALA A 66 0.94 0.21 -3.58
N SER A 67 -0.24 0.70 -3.21
CA SER A 67 -0.39 1.96 -2.49
C SER A 67 -1.54 1.87 -1.49
N LEU A 68 -1.48 2.68 -0.44
CA LEU A 68 -2.47 2.74 0.63
C LEU A 68 -2.87 4.18 0.92
N ASP A 69 -4.11 4.35 1.37
CA ASP A 69 -4.52 5.55 2.11
C ASP A 69 -4.14 5.30 3.58
N PHE A 70 -3.36 6.18 4.20
CA PHE A 70 -3.09 6.09 5.65
C PHE A 70 -4.37 6.30 6.47
N THR A 71 -4.39 5.81 7.71
CA THR A 71 -5.49 6.13 8.64
C THR A 71 -5.63 7.65 8.78
N GLY A 72 -6.88 8.14 8.77
CA GLY A 72 -7.16 9.57 8.70
C GLY A 72 -7.04 10.21 7.30
N SER A 73 -6.82 9.42 6.25
CA SER A 73 -6.71 9.92 4.86
C SER A 73 -7.56 9.13 3.86
N GLY A 74 -7.90 9.79 2.75
CA GLY A 74 -8.53 9.16 1.59
C GLY A 74 -9.83 8.41 1.92
N LYS A 75 -9.81 7.08 1.75
CA LYS A 75 -10.93 6.19 2.08
C LYS A 75 -10.63 5.21 3.22
N SER A 76 -9.56 5.46 3.97
CA SER A 76 -9.28 4.74 5.21
C SER A 76 -10.04 5.35 6.38
N ASP A 77 -10.31 4.55 7.40
CA ASP A 77 -10.91 5.02 8.66
C ASP A 77 -9.91 5.90 9.43
N GLY A 78 -10.42 6.58 10.46
CA GLY A 78 -9.65 7.45 11.35
C GLY A 78 -9.95 8.93 11.14
N ASP A 79 -9.85 9.70 12.22
CA ASP A 79 -10.25 11.12 12.22
C ASP A 79 -9.06 12.08 12.06
N TYR A 80 -7.84 11.59 12.27
CA TYR A 80 -6.62 12.41 12.34
C TYR A 80 -5.45 11.76 11.63
N VAL A 81 -4.64 12.60 10.98
CA VAL A 81 -3.29 12.25 10.52
C VAL A 81 -2.28 12.67 11.58
N SER A 82 -1.23 11.88 11.76
CA SER A 82 -0.18 12.13 12.77
C SER A 82 1.18 12.45 12.18
N LEU A 83 1.23 12.66 10.86
CA LEU A 83 2.41 13.09 10.11
C LEU A 83 3.60 12.12 10.28
N GLY A 84 3.30 10.82 10.33
CA GLY A 84 4.28 9.73 10.35
C GLY A 84 4.33 8.94 11.67
N TYR A 85 3.74 9.44 12.76
CA TYR A 85 3.89 8.78 14.07
C TYR A 85 3.11 7.46 14.16
N TYR A 86 1.85 7.46 13.72
CA TYR A 86 1.00 6.27 13.63
C TYR A 86 1.02 5.65 12.24
N GLU A 87 1.26 6.45 11.19
CA GLU A 87 1.33 5.97 9.79
C GLU A 87 2.44 4.92 9.56
N ARG A 88 3.45 4.83 10.45
CA ARG A 88 4.41 3.70 10.44
C ARG A 88 3.76 2.34 10.72
N PHE A 89 2.75 2.29 11.59
CA PHE A 89 2.03 1.04 11.92
C PHE A 89 1.07 0.64 10.79
N ASP A 90 0.51 1.63 10.10
CA ASP A 90 -0.24 1.43 8.86
C ASP A 90 0.63 0.77 7.79
N LEU A 91 1.87 1.25 7.62
CA LEU A 91 2.85 0.64 6.72
C LEU A 91 3.21 -0.79 7.13
N GLU A 92 3.48 -1.03 8.42
CA GLU A 92 3.75 -2.38 8.93
C GLU A 92 2.59 -3.34 8.64
N THR A 93 1.34 -2.88 8.86
CA THR A 93 0.12 -3.64 8.55
C THR A 93 0.02 -3.96 7.06
N MET A 94 0.31 -2.99 6.19
CA MET A 94 0.33 -3.19 4.75
C MET A 94 1.40 -4.20 4.31
N LEU A 95 2.60 -4.13 4.89
CA LEU A 95 3.68 -5.08 4.59
C LEU A 95 3.33 -6.50 5.05
N GLN A 96 2.71 -6.65 6.23
CA GLN A 96 2.22 -7.94 6.71
C GLN A 96 1.13 -8.52 5.79
N HIS A 97 0.28 -7.67 5.21
CA HIS A 97 -0.76 -8.11 4.27
C HIS A 97 -0.21 -8.60 2.92
N LEU A 98 0.95 -8.09 2.50
CA LEU A 98 1.58 -8.42 1.21
C LEU A 98 2.52 -9.64 1.26
N GLN A 99 2.86 -10.12 2.45
CA GLN A 99 3.71 -11.31 2.66
C GLN A 99 2.93 -12.61 2.49
#